data_AF-A0A5S9M6T5-F1
#
_entry.id   AF-A0A5S9M6T5-F1
#
_cell.length_a   1.000
_cell.length_b   1.000
_cell.length_c   1.000
_cell.angle_alpha   90.00
_cell.angle_beta   90.00
_cell.angle_gamma   90.00
#
_symmetry.space_group_name_H-M   'P 1'
#
loop_
_entity.id
_entity.type
_entity.pdbx_description
1 polymer ?
#
loop_
_entity_poly.entity_id
_entity_poly.type
_entity_poly.pdbx_seq_one_letter_code
_entity_poly.pdbx_strand_id
1 'polypeptide(L)' 'MKDIHPHAIKIKEIEHNCDNLHRKSLKNLFGKETDPIKVIQYKEIYETLEEIADSCQSVANNLETIIMKNA' A
#
# COMPACT_ATOMS: atom_id res chain seq x y z
N MET A 1 4.41 19.94 17.13
CA MET A 1 4.54 18.69 16.36
C MET A 1 5.29 19.06 15.08
N LYS A 2 6.51 18.58 14.86
CA LYS A 2 7.26 18.91 13.63
C LYS A 2 6.40 18.55 12.42
N ASP A 3 6.51 19.36 11.37
CA ASP A 3 5.65 19.35 10.18
C ASP A 3 5.44 17.93 9.63
N ILE A 4 4.27 17.33 9.87
CA ILE A 4 3.98 15.94 9.49
C ILE A 4 3.60 15.82 8.01
N HIS A 5 3.16 16.93 7.43
CA HIS A 5 2.68 17.01 6.06
C HIS A 5 3.68 16.46 5.03
N PRO A 6 4.98 16.83 5.03
CA PRO A 6 5.96 16.23 4.11
C PRO A 6 6.11 14.72 4.29
N HIS A 7 5.92 14.19 5.50
CA HIS A 7 5.96 12.75 5.75
C HIS A 7 4.70 12.04 5.22
N ALA A 8 3.52 12.64 5.39
CA ALA A 8 2.28 12.11 4.85
C ALA A 8 2.29 12.06 3.31
N ILE A 9 2.79 13.11 2.65
CA ILE A 9 3.00 13.12 1.18
C ILE A 9 3.91 11.97 0.76
N LYS A 10 5.03 11.76 1.45
CA LYS A 10 5.98 10.69 1.12
C LYS A 10 5.37 9.30 1.30
N ILE A 11 4.58 9.09 2.36
CA ILE A 11 3.86 7.83 2.57
C ILE A 11 2.86 7.58 1.45
N LYS A 12 2.11 8.60 1.04
CA LYS A 12 1.18 8.52 -0.08
C LYS A 12 1.86 8.18 -1.40
N GLU A 13 3.05 8.73 -1.66
CA GLU A 13 3.84 8.37 -2.85
C GLU A 13 4.29 6.90 -2.81
N ILE A 14 4.73 6.41 -1.65
CA ILE A 14 5.14 5.03 -1.47
C ILE A 14 3.96 4.07 -1.65
N GLU A 15 2.81 4.36 -1.03
CA GLU A 15 1.59 3.56 -1.19
C GLU A 15 1.16 3.52 -2.66
N HIS A 16 1.15 4.65 -3.37
CA HIS A 16 0.84 4.65 -4.80
C HIS A 16 1.79 3.77 -5.64
N ASN A 17 3.07 3.72 -5.26
CA ASN A 17 4.04 2.84 -5.91
C ASN A 17 3.80 1.36 -5.58
N CYS A 18 3.44 1.04 -4.33
CA CYS A 18 3.04 -0.32 -3.93
C CYS A 18 1.81 -0.78 -4.72
N ASP A 19 0.81 0.09 -4.80
CA ASP A 19 -0.47 -0.11 -5.47
C ASP A 19 -0.30 -0.42 -6.97
N ASN A 20 0.63 0.30 -7.63
CA ASN A 20 1.05 0.01 -9.00
C ASN A 20 1.83 -1.31 -9.13
N LEU A 21 2.73 -1.61 -8.19
CA LEU A 21 3.52 -2.83 -8.19
C LEU A 21 2.63 -4.06 -7.95
N HIS A 22 1.67 -3.97 -7.05
CA HIS A 22 0.68 -5.00 -6.75
C HIS A 22 -0.13 -5.36 -7.99
N ARG A 23 -0.73 -4.36 -8.66
CA ARG A 23 -1.46 -4.57 -9.94
C ARG A 23 -0.60 -5.23 -11.01
N LYS A 24 0.65 -4.78 -11.17
CA LYS A 24 1.60 -5.37 -12.13
C LYS A 24 1.94 -6.82 -11.77
N SER A 25 2.10 -7.10 -10.48
CA SER A 25 2.47 -8.42 -9.96
C SER A 25 1.33 -9.42 -10.13
N LEU A 26 0.08 -9.02 -9.83
CA LEU A 26 -1.11 -9.84 -10.10
C LEU A 26 -1.26 -10.13 -11.60
N LYS A 27 -1.14 -9.11 -12.47
CA LYS A 27 -1.20 -9.32 -13.92
C LYS A 27 -0.15 -10.31 -14.40
N ASN A 28 1.07 -10.24 -13.87
CA ASN A 28 2.14 -11.17 -14.21
C ASN A 28 1.88 -12.58 -13.65
N LEU A 29 1.37 -12.69 -12.42
CA LEU A 29 1.06 -13.97 -11.76
C LEU A 29 0.02 -14.75 -12.56
N PHE A 30 -1.14 -14.15 -12.81
CA PHE A 30 -2.23 -14.78 -13.56
C PHE A 30 -1.90 -14.98 -15.04
N GLY A 31 -0.94 -14.23 -15.60
CA GLY A 31 -0.52 -14.37 -16.98
C GLY A 31 0.57 -15.42 -17.23
N LYS A 32 1.25 -15.92 -16.19
CA LYS A 32 2.44 -16.79 -16.36
C LYS A 32 2.45 -18.04 -15.49
N GLU A 33 1.93 -17.99 -14.26
CA GLU A 33 1.94 -19.14 -13.37
C GLU A 33 0.79 -20.08 -13.71
N THR A 34 1.10 -21.37 -13.84
CA THR A 34 0.14 -22.41 -14.19
C THR A 34 -0.21 -23.31 -13.02
N ASP A 35 0.62 -23.32 -11.97
CA ASP A 35 0.36 -24.05 -10.74
C ASP A 35 -0.66 -23.28 -9.87
N PRO A 36 -1.90 -23.79 -9.71
CA PRO A 36 -2.94 -23.08 -8.96
C PRO A 36 -2.58 -22.90 -7.48
N ILE A 37 -1.79 -23.81 -6.88
CA ILE A 37 -1.37 -23.67 -5.48
C ILE A 37 -0.43 -22.47 -5.35
N LYS A 38 0.50 -22.31 -6.29
CA LYS A 38 1.40 -21.15 -6.32
C LYS A 38 0.65 -19.85 -6.61
N VAL A 39 -0.35 -19.87 -7.50
CA VAL A 39 -1.19 -18.69 -7.74
C VAL A 39 -1.84 -18.22 -6.44
N ILE A 40 -2.43 -19.13 -5.67
CA ILE A 40 -3.04 -18.79 -4.38
C ILE A 40 -1.97 -18.25 -3.43
N GLN A 41 -0.86 -18.95 -3.25
CA GLN A 41 0.21 -18.54 -2.32
C GLN A 41 0.76 -17.15 -2.63
N TYR A 42 1.10 -16.86 -3.89
CA TYR A 42 1.65 -15.56 -4.27
C TYR A 42 0.62 -14.45 -4.22
N LYS A 43 -0.64 -14.72 -4.58
CA LYS A 43 -1.73 -13.75 -4.45
C LYS A 43 -1.88 -13.29 -2.99
N GLU A 44 -1.96 -14.22 -2.04
CA GLU A 44 -2.11 -13.89 -0.62
C GLU A 44 -0.93 -13.05 -0.09
N ILE A 45 0.31 -13.38 -0.52
CA ILE A 45 1.50 -12.60 -0.17
C ILE A 45 1.41 -11.17 -0.74
N TYR A 46 1.05 -11.02 -2.01
CA TYR A 46 0.97 -9.71 -2.65
C TYR A 46 -0.14 -8.84 -2.05
N GLU A 47 -1.29 -9.43 -1.72
CA GLU A 47 -2.38 -8.73 -1.03
C GLU A 47 -1.97 -8.30 0.38
N THR A 48 -1.28 -9.18 1.14
CA THR A 48 -0.77 -8.83 2.48
C THR A 48 0.21 -7.66 2.42
N LEU A 49 1.08 -7.60 1.40
CA LEU A 49 2.03 -6.50 1.23
C LEU A 49 1.32 -5.18 0.91
N GLU A 50 0.24 -5.23 0.12
CA GLU A 50 -0.59 -4.06 -0.17
C GLU A 50 -1.29 -3.55 1.11
N GLU A 51 -1.91 -4.45 1.87
CA GLU A 51 -2.60 -4.08 3.11
C GLU A 51 -1.68 -3.39 4.12
N ILE A 52 -0.40 -3.78 4.15
CA ILE A 52 0.62 -3.11 4.97
C ILE A 52 0.86 -1.67 4.49
N ALA A 53 1.00 -1.46 3.18
CA ALA A 53 1.21 -0.14 2.60
C ALA A 53 0.00 0.78 2.84
N ASP A 54 -1.22 0.27 2.63
CA ASP A 54 -2.49 0.96 2.91
C ASP A 54 -2.62 1.33 4.39
N SER A 55 -2.22 0.42 5.28
CA SER A 55 -2.23 0.67 6.73
C SER A 55 -1.32 1.84 7.11
N CYS A 56 -0.13 1.93 6.51
CA CYS A 56 0.76 3.08 6.71
C CYS A 56 0.13 4.39 6.21
N GLN A 57 -0.51 4.38 5.04
CA GLN A 57 -1.19 5.54 4.48
C GLN A 57 -2.38 5.99 5.36
N SER A 58 -3.17 5.04 5.87
CA SER A 58 -4.28 5.27 6.79
C SER A 58 -3.82 5.98 8.08
N VAL A 59 -2.71 5.55 8.68
CA VAL A 59 -2.13 6.22 9.85
C VAL A 59 -1.73 7.66 9.52
N ALA A 60 -1.09 7.89 8.37
CA ALA A 60 -0.71 9.24 7.95
C ALA A 60 -1.92 10.16 7.78
N ASN A 61 -2.97 9.67 7.08
CA ASN A 61 -4.22 10.40 6.87
C ASN A 61 -4.93 10.74 8.19
N ASN A 62 -4.93 9.80 9.15
CA ASN A 62 -5.50 10.01 10.48
C ASN A 62 -4.76 11.12 11.25
N LEU A 63 -3.43 11.13 11.19
CA LEU A 63 -2.61 12.17 11.83
C LEU A 63 -2.82 13.55 11.20
N GLU A 64 -2.89 13.64 9.86
CA GLU A 64 -3.23 14.89 9.16
C GLU A 64 -4.61 15.40 9.59
N THR A 65 -5.60 14.51 9.68
CA THR A 65 -6.97 14.85 10.12
C THR A 65 -6.99 15.41 11.55
N ILE A 66 -6.22 14.82 12.48
CA ILE A 66 -6.14 15.29 13.87
C ILE A 66 -5.53 16.69 13.92
N ILE A 67 -4.47 16.95 13.14
CA ILE A 67 -3.81 18.25 13.13
C ILE A 67 -4.73 19.32 12.54
N MET A 68 -5.42 19.05 11.42
CA MET A 68 -6.37 19.98 10.83
C MET A 68 -7.52 20.35 11.78
N LYS A 69 -7.95 19.43 12.64
CA LYS A 69 -9.01 19.68 13.63
C LYS A 69 -8.55 20.47 14.87
N ASN A 70 -7.25 20.51 15.15
CA ASN A 70 -6.66 21.21 16.30
C ASN A 70 -5.83 22.43 15.89
N ALA A 71 -5.92 22.83 14.61
CA ALA A 71 -5.31 24.03 14.06
C ALA A 71 -6.22 25.25 14.22
#